data_AF-A0A2X4XNT9-F1
#
_entry.id   AF-A0A2X4XNT9-F1
#
_cell.length_a   1.000
_cell.length_b   1.000
_cell.length_c   1.000
_cell.angle_alpha   90.00
_cell.angle_beta   90.00
_cell.angle_gamma   90.00
#
_symmetry.space_group_name_H-M   'P 1'
#
loop_
_entity.id
_entity.type
_entity.pdbx_description
1 polymer ?
#
loop_
_entity_poly.entity_id
_entity_poly.type
_entity_poly.pdbx_seq_one_letter_code
_entity_poly.pdbx_strand_id
1 'polypeptide(L)'
;MYFLTTAVSIAGQQNAGAIRVKCNNGTSYNVLLGGGQSGNTAARYLQSAANQRVNYNLYTNSAHSVIWDNLNGVSQTANGQDNWLPVYGMIPVQSTPPVGSYTDTVQVTINW
;
A
#
# COMPACT_ATOMS: atom_id res chain seq x y z
N MET A 1 0.85 8.33 27.52
CA MET A 1 0.49 7.48 26.37
C MET A 1 0.16 8.42 25.22
N TYR A 2 0.91 8.35 24.12
CA TYR A 2 0.64 9.20 22.96
C TYR A 2 -0.45 8.54 22.11
N PHE A 3 -1.32 9.35 21.52
CA PHE A 3 -2.38 8.88 20.65
C PHE A 3 -2.32 9.62 19.33
N LEU A 4 -2.46 8.89 18.23
CA LEU A 4 -2.76 9.49 16.95
C LEU A 4 -4.27 9.71 16.92
N THR A 5 -4.71 10.94 17.19
CA THR A 5 -6.14 11.29 17.31
C THR A 5 -6.82 11.57 15.98
N THR A 6 -6.04 11.74 14.91
CA THR A 6 -6.51 11.94 13.54
C THR A 6 -5.84 10.93 12.62
N ALA A 7 -6.61 10.27 11.76
CA ALA A 7 -6.03 9.40 10.76
C ALA A 7 -5.09 10.19 9.82
N VAL A 8 -4.00 9.56 9.42
CA VAL A 8 -3.07 10.11 8.42
C VAL A 8 -3.30 9.38 7.13
N SER A 9 -3.56 10.11 6.05
CA SER A 9 -3.76 9.56 4.71
C SER A 9 -2.81 10.21 3.72
N ILE A 10 -2.26 9.41 2.81
CA ILE A 10 -1.38 9.88 1.73
C ILE A 10 -1.70 9.15 0.43
N ALA A 11 -1.54 9.83 -0.70
CA ALA A 11 -1.69 9.25 -2.02
C ALA A 11 -0.35 9.28 -2.76
N GLY A 12 0.10 8.11 -3.21
CA GLY A 12 1.26 7.99 -4.09
C GLY A 12 1.05 8.79 -5.38
N GLN A 13 2.03 9.63 -5.70
CA GLN A 13 2.05 10.43 -6.92
C GLN A 13 3.01 9.81 -7.95
N GLN A 14 2.91 10.27 -9.19
CA GLN A 14 3.89 9.95 -10.22
C GLN A 14 5.31 10.29 -9.73
N ASN A 15 6.24 9.34 -9.87
CA ASN A 15 7.61 9.42 -9.35
C ASN A 15 7.75 9.55 -7.80
N ALA A 16 6.65 9.41 -7.05
CA ALA A 16 6.62 9.52 -5.59
C ALA A 16 5.57 8.58 -4.99
N GLY A 17 5.84 7.27 -5.04
CA GLY A 17 5.03 6.24 -4.39
C GLY A 17 3.91 5.61 -5.24
N ALA A 18 3.62 6.12 -6.44
CA ALA A 18 2.79 5.40 -7.40
C ALA A 18 3.57 4.29 -8.13
N ILE A 19 2.89 3.19 -8.47
CA ILE A 19 3.47 2.07 -9.22
C ILE A 19 3.34 2.38 -10.72
N ARG A 20 4.46 2.32 -11.44
CA ARG A 20 4.49 2.48 -12.91
C ARG A 20 4.50 1.11 -13.57
N VAL A 21 3.53 0.86 -14.45
CA VAL A 21 3.49 -0.33 -15.31
C VAL A 21 3.46 0.13 -16.77
N LYS A 22 4.32 -0.48 -17.59
CA LYS A 22 4.33 -0.27 -19.05
C LYS A 22 4.44 -1.63 -19.72
N CYS A 23 3.38 -2.03 -20.41
CA CYS A 23 3.30 -3.25 -21.20
C CYS A 23 2.86 -2.93 -22.63
N ASN A 24 2.96 -3.89 -23.54
CA ASN A 24 2.45 -3.75 -24.90
C ASN A 24 0.93 -3.50 -24.90
N ASN A 25 0.44 -2.81 -25.93
CA ASN A 25 -1.00 -2.58 -26.07
C ASN A 25 -1.75 -3.93 -26.17
N GLY A 26 -2.81 -4.08 -25.37
CA GLY A 26 -3.63 -5.28 -25.29
C GLY A 26 -3.16 -6.32 -24.26
N THR A 27 -1.98 -6.18 -23.67
CA THR A 27 -1.55 -7.07 -22.57
C THR A 27 -2.40 -6.80 -21.34
N SER A 28 -3.15 -7.81 -20.89
CA SER A 28 -3.82 -7.76 -19.58
C SER A 28 -2.80 -8.05 -18.50
N TYR A 29 -2.85 -7.29 -17.41
CA TYR A 29 -1.97 -7.50 -16.28
C TYR A 29 -2.70 -7.26 -14.97
N ASN A 30 -2.16 -7.82 -13.90
CA ASN A 30 -2.67 -7.69 -12.55
C ASN A 30 -1.54 -7.35 -11.58
N VAL A 31 -1.77 -6.36 -10.71
CA VAL A 31 -0.81 -5.86 -9.73
C VAL A 31 -1.32 -6.18 -8.32
N LEU A 32 -0.55 -6.98 -7.59
CA LEU A 32 -0.84 -7.48 -6.26
C LEU A 32 0.11 -6.85 -5.23
N LEU A 33 -0.39 -6.56 -4.02
CA LEU A 33 0.41 -6.09 -2.89
C LEU A 33 0.36 -7.10 -1.74
N GLY A 34 1.53 -7.56 -1.30
CA GLY A 34 1.68 -8.45 -0.15
C GLY A 34 1.31 -7.80 1.19
N GLY A 35 1.22 -8.60 2.25
CA GLY A 35 0.93 -8.13 3.61
C GLY A 35 2.10 -7.43 4.33
N GLY A 36 3.21 -7.18 3.62
CA GLY A 36 4.46 -6.75 4.24
C GLY A 36 4.94 -7.74 5.31
N GLN A 37 5.59 -7.23 6.35
CA GLN A 37 6.10 -8.03 7.47
C GLN A 37 4.97 -8.77 8.22
N SER A 38 3.74 -8.25 8.21
CA SER A 38 2.61 -8.89 8.89
C SER A 38 2.15 -10.20 8.21
N GLY A 39 2.43 -10.37 6.92
CA GLY A 39 1.88 -11.45 6.09
C GLY A 39 0.36 -11.34 5.84
N ASN A 40 -0.31 -10.31 6.37
CA ASN A 40 -1.76 -10.13 6.29
C ASN A 40 -2.11 -8.76 5.68
N THR A 41 -2.66 -8.77 4.47
CA THR A 41 -3.08 -7.55 3.76
C THR A 41 -4.22 -6.80 4.46
N ALA A 42 -5.03 -7.49 5.26
CA ALA A 42 -6.11 -6.86 6.04
C ALA A 42 -5.60 -6.18 7.33
N ALA A 43 -4.40 -6.52 7.80
CA ALA A 43 -3.87 -6.06 9.09
C ALA A 43 -2.36 -5.76 9.02
N ARG A 44 -1.96 -4.91 8.07
CA ARG A 44 -0.56 -4.49 7.93
C ARG A 44 -0.12 -3.61 9.11
N TYR A 45 1.15 -3.70 9.45
CA TYR A 45 1.77 -2.84 10.45
C TYR A 45 3.18 -2.44 10.04
N LEU A 46 3.57 -1.23 10.40
CA LEU A 46 4.96 -0.79 10.44
C LEU A 46 5.58 -1.28 11.75
N GLN A 47 6.84 -1.70 11.73
CA GLN A 47 7.53 -2.19 12.93
C GLN A 47 8.81 -1.39 13.19
N SER A 48 9.07 -1.09 14.46
CA SER A 48 10.35 -0.51 14.90
C SER A 48 11.37 -1.60 15.23
N ALA A 49 12.63 -1.22 15.38
CA ALA A 49 13.69 -2.13 15.84
C ALA A 49 13.42 -2.73 17.24
N ALA A 50 12.58 -2.09 18.06
CA ALA A 50 12.16 -2.57 19.38
C ALA A 50 10.85 -3.39 19.34
N ASN A 51 10.44 -3.87 18.16
CA ASN A 51 9.22 -4.66 17.93
C ASN A 51 7.90 -3.95 18.30
N GLN A 52 7.92 -2.63 18.48
CA GLN A 52 6.70 -1.84 18.59
C GLN A 52 6.05 -1.70 17.21
N ARG A 53 4.72 -1.58 17.15
CA ARG A 53 3.95 -1.61 15.89
C ARG A 53 3.03 -0.40 15.72
N VAL A 54 2.90 0.06 14.47
CA VAL A 54 1.91 1.06 14.04
C VAL A 54 1.08 0.45 12.92
N ASN A 55 -0.22 0.32 13.11
CA ASN A 55 -1.12 -0.24 12.10
C ASN A 55 -1.27 0.73 10.94
N TYR A 56 -1.28 0.19 9.72
CA TYR A 56 -1.54 0.95 8.50
C TYR A 56 -2.23 0.04 7.49
N ASN A 57 -2.77 0.61 6.41
CA ASN A 57 -3.13 -0.20 5.26
C ASN A 57 -2.96 0.56 3.93
N LEU A 58 -2.95 -0.20 2.83
CA LEU A 58 -2.79 0.28 1.46
C LEU A 58 -4.05 -0.03 0.67
N TYR A 59 -4.51 0.92 -0.12
CA TYR A 59 -5.79 0.91 -0.80
C TYR A 59 -5.64 1.28 -2.27
N THR A 60 -6.59 0.83 -3.08
CA THR A 60 -6.64 1.09 -4.53
C THR A 60 -7.35 2.40 -4.88
N ASN A 61 -8.02 3.04 -3.91
CA ASN A 61 -8.77 4.27 -4.13
C ASN A 61 -8.60 5.27 -2.96
N SER A 62 -8.86 6.54 -3.27
CA SER A 62 -8.75 7.67 -2.32
C SER A 62 -9.77 7.64 -1.19
N ALA A 63 -10.88 6.91 -1.34
CA ALA A 63 -11.88 6.71 -0.29
C ALA A 63 -11.46 5.64 0.72
N HIS A 64 -10.33 4.95 0.50
CA HIS A 64 -9.84 3.85 1.34
C HIS A 64 -10.87 2.73 1.53
N SER A 65 -11.70 2.47 0.51
CA SER A 65 -12.79 1.49 0.58
C SER A 65 -12.39 0.08 0.13
N VAL A 66 -11.31 -0.04 -0.65
CA VAL A 66 -10.83 -1.31 -1.19
C VAL A 66 -9.36 -1.48 -0.84
N ILE A 67 -9.08 -2.46 0.02
CA ILE A 67 -7.71 -2.84 0.39
C ILE A 67 -7.01 -3.40 -0.84
N TRP A 68 -5.81 -2.93 -1.11
CA TRP A 68 -4.97 -3.51 -2.15
C TRP A 68 -4.32 -4.77 -1.59
N ASP A 69 -4.82 -5.92 -2.00
CA ASP A 69 -4.45 -7.22 -1.46
C ASP A 69 -3.53 -8.02 -2.41
N ASN A 70 -3.24 -9.26 -2.02
CA ASN A 70 -2.41 -10.21 -2.74
C ASN A 70 -3.22 -11.29 -3.47
N LEU A 71 -4.53 -11.10 -3.63
CA LEU A 71 -5.43 -12.07 -4.26
C LEU A 71 -6.17 -11.47 -5.45
N ASN A 72 -6.85 -10.34 -5.23
CA ASN A 72 -7.60 -9.60 -6.25
C ASN A 72 -6.73 -8.52 -6.89
N GLY A 73 -6.08 -7.70 -6.06
CA GLY A 73 -5.26 -6.55 -6.46
C GLY A 73 -5.94 -5.60 -7.46
N VAL A 74 -5.15 -5.10 -8.43
CA VAL A 74 -5.63 -4.18 -9.49
C VAL A 74 -5.36 -4.80 -10.85
N SER A 75 -6.42 -5.08 -11.60
CA SER A 75 -6.34 -5.60 -12.97
C SER A 75 -6.60 -4.50 -14.00
N GLN A 76 -5.77 -4.44 -15.03
CA GLN A 76 -5.91 -3.50 -16.15
C GLN A 76 -5.45 -4.11 -17.47
N THR A 77 -5.86 -3.49 -18.57
CA THR A 77 -5.34 -3.77 -19.92
C THR A 77 -4.45 -2.63 -20.35
N ALA A 78 -3.19 -2.94 -20.68
CA ALA A 78 -2.23 -1.94 -21.10
C ALA A 78 -2.60 -1.36 -22.48
N ASN A 79 -2.31 -0.07 -22.66
CA ASN A 79 -2.53 0.67 -23.92
C ASN A 79 -1.22 1.00 -24.66
N GLY A 80 -0.08 0.43 -24.23
CA GLY A 80 1.25 0.72 -24.77
C GLY A 80 1.96 1.94 -24.16
N GLN A 81 1.30 2.70 -23.27
CA GLN A 81 1.86 3.86 -22.59
C GLN A 81 2.19 3.55 -21.11
N ASP A 82 2.83 4.50 -20.45
CA ASP A 82 3.01 4.46 -19.01
C ASP A 82 1.68 4.55 -18.31
N ASN A 83 1.38 3.56 -17.49
CA ASN A 83 0.25 3.58 -16.59
C ASN A 83 0.74 3.70 -15.14
N TRP A 84 0.24 4.73 -14.47
CA TRP A 84 0.57 5.02 -13.07
C TRP A 84 -0.61 4.62 -12.20
N LEU A 85 -0.35 3.74 -11.23
CA LEU A 85 -1.31 3.29 -10.23
C LEU A 85 -0.99 3.96 -8.90
N PRO A 86 -1.77 4.96 -8.46
CA PRO A 86 -1.60 5.56 -7.14
C PRO A 86 -1.84 4.53 -6.03
N VAL A 87 -0.91 4.45 -5.08
CA VAL A 87 -1.09 3.67 -3.84
C VAL A 87 -1.61 4.62 -2.76
N TYR A 88 -2.78 4.34 -2.21
CA TYR A 88 -3.37 5.15 -1.15
C TYR A 88 -3.05 4.53 0.21
N GLY A 89 -2.22 5.19 1.02
CA GLY A 89 -1.82 4.71 2.34
C GLY A 89 -2.59 5.42 3.45
N MET A 90 -3.01 4.67 4.47
CA MET A 90 -3.67 5.23 5.64
C MET A 90 -3.15 4.61 6.94
N ILE A 91 -2.88 5.46 7.93
CA ILE A 91 -2.68 5.10 9.32
C ILE A 91 -3.94 5.53 10.09
N PRO A 92 -4.77 4.59 10.57
CA PRO A 92 -5.97 4.93 11.33
C PRO A 92 -5.60 5.49 12.72
N VAL A 93 -6.58 6.14 13.35
CA VAL A 93 -6.52 6.54 14.76
C VAL A 93 -6.20 5.32 15.63
N GLN A 94 -5.16 5.45 16.44
CA GLN A 94 -4.68 4.37 17.30
C GLN A 94 -3.82 4.92 18.44
N SER A 95 -3.59 4.10 19.47
CA SER A 95 -2.55 4.35 20.46
C SER A 95 -1.19 4.32 19.77
N THR A 96 -0.45 5.41 19.81
CA THR A 96 0.87 5.47 19.19
C THR A 96 1.91 4.89 20.15
N PRO A 97 2.72 3.93 19.68
CA PRO A 97 3.87 3.44 20.44
C PRO A 97 4.92 4.57 20.62
N PRO A 98 6.00 4.32 21.40
CA PRO A 98 7.05 5.31 21.63
C PRO A 98 7.59 5.92 20.33
N VAL A 99 8.06 7.17 20.43
CA VAL A 99 8.66 7.90 19.32
C VAL A 99 9.83 7.09 18.75
N GLY A 100 9.86 6.94 17.43
CA GLY A 100 10.88 6.21 16.71
C GLY A 100 10.50 6.02 15.25
N SER A 101 11.42 5.43 14.48
CA SER A 101 11.17 5.04 13.10
C SER A 101 10.49 3.67 13.05
N TYR A 102 9.41 3.58 12.27
CA TYR A 102 8.67 2.36 12.01
C TYR A 102 8.65 2.15 10.50
N THR A 103 9.05 0.97 10.05
CA THR A 103 9.14 0.66 8.62
C THR A 103 8.49 -0.68 8.32
N ASP A 104 8.07 -0.85 7.07
CA ASP A 104 7.61 -2.12 6.52
C ASP A 104 8.04 -2.19 5.05
N THR A 105 8.20 -3.41 4.53
CA THR A 105 8.54 -3.68 3.13
C THR A 105 7.44 -4.52 2.51
N VAL A 106 6.67 -3.91 1.61
CA VAL A 106 5.57 -4.57 0.91
C VAL A 106 6.05 -5.09 -0.45
N GLN A 107 5.91 -6.39 -0.68
CA GLN A 107 6.18 -6.99 -1.98
C GLN A 107 5.08 -6.61 -2.99
N VAL A 108 5.51 -6.19 -4.18
CA VAL A 108 4.65 -5.99 -5.36
C VAL A 108 4.83 -7.20 -6.29
N THR A 109 3.74 -7.83 -6.69
CA THR A 109 3.74 -8.88 -7.71
C THR A 109 2.95 -8.41 -8.91
N ILE A 110 3.53 -8.53 -10.11
CA ILE A 110 2.87 -8.20 -11.37
C ILE A 110 2.74 -9.49 -12.18
N ASN A 111 1.52 -9.83 -12.58
CA ASN A 111 1.19 -10.98 -13.44
C ASN A 111 0.65 -10.48 -14.79
N TRP A 112 0.92 -11.17 -15.89
CA TRP A 112 0.46 -10.85 -17.24
C TRP A 112 0.23 -12.09 -18.08
#